data_AF-A0A7C3HSJ5-F1
#
_entry.id   AF-A0A7C3HSJ5-F1
#
_cell.length_a   1.000
_cell.length_b   1.000
_cell.length_c   1.000
_cell.angle_alpha   90.00
_cell.angle_beta   90.00
_cell.angle_gamma   90.00
#
_symmetry.space_group_name_H-M   'P 1'
#
loop_
_entity.id
_entity.type
_entity.pdbx_description
1 polymer ?
#
loop_
_entity_poly.entity_id
_entity_poly.type
_entity_poly.pdbx_seq_one_letter_code
_entity_poly.pdbx_strand_id
1 'polypeptide(L)'
;MVQEKCQSCHRPGDIAPFSLLTYEDAKTWAQDIQRVVESRRMPPWKPADAHDRFASFRGLTEDQRRTILDWVDAGAPEGDPADLPEPLPEQGRWLLGDPDLVL
;
A
#
# COMPACT_ATOMS: atom_id res chain seq x y z
N MET A 1 6.28 -3.66 -4.84
CA MET A 1 5.04 -4.22 -4.26
C MET A 1 4.43 -3.35 -3.15
N VAL A 2 5.01 -3.27 -1.94
CA VAL A 2 4.41 -2.49 -0.83
C VAL A 2 4.24 -1.01 -1.19
N GLN A 3 5.27 -0.40 -1.79
CA GLN A 3 5.20 0.97 -2.29
C GLN A 3 4.03 1.20 -3.26
N GLU A 4 3.88 0.32 -4.26
CA GLU A 4 2.86 0.45 -5.31
C GLU A 4 1.43 0.20 -4.81
N LYS A 5 1.28 -0.70 -3.83
CA LYS A 5 -0.03 -1.20 -3.37
C LYS A 5 -0.54 -0.47 -2.13
N CYS A 6 0.35 0.04 -1.29
CA CYS A 6 0.00 0.53 0.05
C CYS A 6 0.35 2.01 0.25
N GLN A 7 1.54 2.46 -0.16
CA GLN A 7 2.06 3.78 0.23
C GLN A 7 1.30 4.97 -0.38
N SER A 8 0.56 4.77 -1.47
CA SER A 8 -0.28 5.85 -2.03
C SER A 8 -1.36 6.31 -1.04
N CYS A 9 -1.85 5.43 -0.18
CA CYS A 9 -2.87 5.75 0.84
C CYS A 9 -2.27 5.76 2.25
N HIS A 10 -1.28 4.91 2.52
CA HIS A 10 -0.58 4.80 3.80
C HIS A 10 0.66 5.70 3.85
N ARG A 11 0.44 6.99 3.76
CA ARG A 11 1.45 8.03 3.92
C ARG A 11 0.85 9.21 4.71
N PRO A 12 1.66 10.01 5.40
CA PRO A 12 1.16 11.14 6.18
C PRO A 12 0.28 12.08 5.35
N GLY A 13 -0.87 12.47 5.91
CA GLY A 13 -1.82 13.40 5.29
C GLY A 13 -2.73 12.80 4.21
N ASP A 14 -2.65 11.50 3.94
CA ASP A 14 -3.56 10.79 3.02
C ASP A 14 -4.65 10.02 3.79
N ILE A 15 -5.47 9.22 3.09
CA ILE A 15 -6.71 8.65 3.63
C ILE A 15 -6.50 7.55 4.70
N ALA A 16 -5.34 6.88 4.74
CA ALA A 16 -5.13 5.81 5.71
C ALA A 16 -4.69 6.36 7.07
N PRO A 17 -5.05 5.69 8.18
CA PRO A 17 -4.84 6.21 9.53
C PRO A 17 -3.38 6.12 10.02
N PHE A 18 -2.49 5.50 9.27
CA PHE A 18 -1.07 5.34 9.61
C PHE A 18 -0.18 5.25 8.37
N SER A 19 1.11 5.54 8.56
CA SER A 19 2.15 5.48 7.53
C SER A 19 2.65 4.05 7.30
N LEU A 20 3.07 3.75 6.07
CA LEU A 20 3.83 2.54 5.68
C LEU A 20 5.06 2.93 4.85
N LEU A 21 5.62 4.11 5.10
CA LEU A 21 6.78 4.62 4.37
C LEU A 21 8.10 4.02 4.85
N THR A 22 8.19 3.61 6.12
CA THR A 22 9.38 2.98 6.70
C THR A 22 9.14 1.50 7.01
N TYR A 23 10.23 0.76 7.22
CA TYR A 23 10.15 -0.62 7.68
C TYR A 23 9.59 -0.71 9.09
N GLU A 24 9.97 0.20 10.00
CA GLU A 24 9.48 0.25 11.37
C GLU A 24 7.97 0.45 11.43
N ASP A 25 7.43 1.31 10.55
CA ASP A 25 6.00 1.48 10.37
C ASP A 25 5.35 0.15 9.97
N ALA A 26 5.84 -0.48 8.90
CA ALA A 26 5.30 -1.74 8.40
C ALA A 26 5.36 -2.87 9.43
N LYS A 27 6.47 -2.97 10.18
CA LYS A 27 6.67 -3.96 11.23
C LYS A 27 5.72 -3.74 12.40
N THR A 28 5.52 -2.49 12.81
CA THR A 28 4.58 -2.12 13.88
C THR A 28 3.16 -2.60 13.58
N TRP A 29 2.74 -2.49 12.31
CA TRP A 29 1.39 -2.86 11.87
C TRP A 29 1.28 -4.25 11.23
N ALA A 30 2.34 -5.08 11.29
CA ALA A 30 2.41 -6.34 10.54
C ALA A 30 1.23 -7.29 10.79
N GLN A 31 0.83 -7.49 12.04
CA GLN A 31 -0.32 -8.34 12.40
C GLN A 31 -1.65 -7.78 11.87
N ASP A 32 -1.81 -6.46 11.88
CA ASP A 32 -3.03 -5.82 11.35
C ASP A 32 -3.09 -5.93 9.84
N ILE A 33 -1.96 -5.72 9.18
CA ILE A 33 -1.78 -5.93 7.73
C ILE A 33 -2.17 -7.36 7.36
N GLN A 34 -1.65 -8.37 8.07
CA GLN A 34 -1.97 -9.77 7.83
C GLN A 34 -3.49 -10.01 7.87
N ARG A 35 -4.17 -9.56 8.94
CA ARG A 35 -5.61 -9.75 9.11
C ARG A 35 -6.43 -9.13 7.97
N VAL A 36 -6.08 -7.92 7.53
CA VAL A 36 -6.83 -7.22 6.49
C VAL A 36 -6.52 -7.71 5.07
N VAL A 37 -5.30 -8.20 4.85
CA VAL A 37 -4.89 -8.80 3.59
C VAL A 37 -5.50 -10.19 3.44
N GLU A 38 -5.47 -11.02 4.49
CA GLU A 38 -6.08 -12.37 4.50
C GLU A 38 -7.58 -12.31 4.26
N SER A 39 -8.29 -11.39 4.93
CA SER A 39 -9.72 -11.16 4.72
C SER A 39 -10.07 -10.44 3.42
N ARG A 40 -9.07 -10.13 2.57
CA ARG A 40 -9.21 -9.36 1.33
C ARG A 40 -9.90 -8.00 1.51
N ARG A 41 -9.85 -7.43 2.71
CA ARG A 41 -10.35 -6.09 3.00
C ARG A 41 -9.40 -5.02 2.47
N MET A 42 -8.12 -5.34 2.35
CA MET A 42 -7.10 -4.47 1.79
C MET A 42 -6.35 -5.14 0.63
N PRO A 43 -5.94 -4.35 -0.39
CA PRO A 43 -6.33 -2.96 -0.64
C PRO A 43 -7.83 -2.82 -0.91
N PRO A 44 -8.46 -1.69 -0.56
CA PRO A 44 -9.89 -1.55 -0.68
C PRO A 44 -10.25 -1.48 -2.17
N TRP A 45 -10.95 -2.49 -2.68
CA TRP A 45 -11.39 -2.54 -4.06
C TRP A 45 -12.88 -2.86 -4.11
N LYS A 46 -13.68 -1.89 -4.55
CA LYS A 46 -15.14 -2.02 -4.65
C LYS A 46 -15.62 -2.76 -5.92
N PRO A 47 -15.00 -2.58 -7.11
CA PRO A 47 -15.44 -3.28 -8.31
C PRO A 47 -15.24 -4.80 -8.19
N ALA A 48 -16.22 -5.58 -8.68
CA ALA A 48 -16.09 -7.03 -8.78
C ALA A 48 -15.08 -7.42 -9.87
N ASP A 49 -14.35 -8.51 -9.65
CA ASP A 49 -13.35 -9.06 -10.60
C ASP A 49 -13.97 -9.65 -11.89
N ALA A 50 -15.29 -9.51 -12.10
CA ALA A 50 -16.04 -10.10 -13.20
C ALA A 50 -15.90 -9.36 -14.55
N HIS A 51 -15.20 -8.23 -14.56
CA HIS A 51 -14.97 -7.40 -15.75
C HIS A 51 -13.51 -6.97 -15.84
N ASP A 52 -13.13 -6.34 -16.95
CA ASP A 52 -11.76 -5.86 -17.18
C ASP A 52 -11.25 -5.01 -16.01
N ARG A 53 -9.96 -5.14 -15.71
CA ARG A 53 -9.32 -4.37 -14.64
C ARG A 53 -9.26 -2.91 -15.05
N PHE A 54 -9.87 -2.06 -14.24
CA PHE A 54 -9.73 -0.61 -14.36
C PHE A 54 -8.24 -0.22 -14.28
N ALA A 55 -7.85 0.83 -14.99
CA ALA A 55 -6.47 1.34 -15.01
C ALA A 55 -5.89 1.59 -13.60
N SER A 56 -6.76 1.91 -12.63
CA SER A 56 -6.40 2.17 -11.24
C SER A 56 -6.59 0.97 -10.31
N PHE A 57 -6.64 -0.26 -10.83
CA PHE A 57 -6.79 -1.47 -10.01
C PHE A 57 -5.60 -1.65 -9.07
N ARG A 58 -5.86 -1.64 -7.75
CA ARG A 58 -4.84 -1.80 -6.70
C ARG A 58 -4.90 -3.13 -5.96
N GLY A 59 -5.78 -4.05 -6.34
CA GLY A 59 -5.83 -5.38 -5.71
C GLY A 59 -4.50 -6.13 -5.81
N LEU A 60 -4.31 -7.06 -4.87
CA LEU A 60 -3.18 -7.97 -4.82
C LEU A 60 -3.46 -9.20 -5.68
N THR A 61 -2.45 -9.67 -6.40
CA THR A 61 -2.48 -11.03 -6.95
C THR A 61 -2.40 -12.06 -5.81
N GLU A 62 -2.71 -13.33 -6.07
CA GLU A 62 -2.54 -14.38 -5.07
C GLU A 62 -1.10 -14.44 -4.57
N ASP A 63 -0.12 -14.35 -5.47
CA ASP A 63 1.30 -14.36 -5.14
C ASP A 63 1.68 -13.16 -4.27
N GLN A 64 1.22 -11.95 -4.60
CA GLN A 64 1.47 -10.75 -3.78
C GLN A 64 0.84 -10.89 -2.40
N ARG A 65 -0.37 -11.48 -2.31
CA ARG A 65 -1.02 -11.76 -1.03
C ARG A 65 -0.18 -12.73 -0.21
N ARG A 66 0.23 -13.84 -0.84
CA ARG A 66 1.06 -14.88 -0.21
C ARG A 66 2.37 -14.30 0.31
N THR A 67 3.07 -13.49 -0.49
CA THR A 67 4.31 -12.82 -0.09
C THR A 67 4.14 -12.00 1.18
N ILE A 68 3.04 -11.24 1.31
CA ILE A 68 2.78 -10.44 2.53
C ILE A 68 2.52 -11.36 3.72
N LEU A 69 1.67 -12.37 3.57
CA LEU A 69 1.31 -13.29 4.66
C LEU A 69 2.55 -14.04 5.17
N ASP A 70 3.34 -14.61 4.25
CA ASP A 70 4.55 -15.35 4.58
C ASP A 70 5.60 -14.46 5.24
N TRP A 71 5.72 -13.19 4.81
CA TRP A 71 6.60 -12.21 5.45
C TRP A 71 6.18 -11.92 6.91
N VAL A 72 4.87 -11.78 7.18
CA VAL A 72 4.39 -11.59 8.56
C VAL A 72 4.60 -12.86 9.40
N ASP A 73 4.31 -14.03 8.84
CA ASP A 73 4.49 -15.33 9.51
C ASP A 73 5.96 -15.61 9.85
N ALA A 74 6.89 -15.13 9.03
CA ALA A 74 8.33 -15.18 9.29
C ALA A 74 8.82 -14.16 10.34
N GLY A 75 7.92 -13.39 10.95
CA GLY A 75 8.26 -12.37 11.96
C GLY A 75 8.61 -11.00 11.40
N ALA A 76 8.16 -10.69 10.19
CA ALA A 76 8.41 -9.43 9.49
C ALA A 76 9.91 -9.07 9.41
N PRO A 77 10.76 -9.94 8.81
CA PRO A 77 12.19 -9.66 8.67
C PRO A 77 12.42 -8.43 7.80
N GLU A 78 13.44 -7.65 8.15
CA GLU A 78 13.91 -6.55 7.32
C GLU A 78 14.68 -7.10 6.12
N GLY A 79 14.43 -6.54 4.93
CA GLY A 79 15.20 -6.85 3.73
C GLY A 79 16.53 -6.10 3.70
N ASP A 80 17.27 -6.23 2.60
CA ASP A 80 18.45 -5.40 2.36
C ASP A 80 18.02 -3.95 2.06
N PRO A 81 18.51 -2.94 2.80
CA PRO A 81 18.24 -1.54 2.49
C PRO A 81 18.65 -1.12 1.07
N ALA A 82 19.61 -1.81 0.45
CA ALA A 82 20.03 -1.57 -0.92
C ALA A 82 18.98 -1.94 -1.98
N ASP A 83 18.02 -2.80 -1.62
CA ASP A 83 16.91 -3.23 -2.49
C ASP A 83 15.68 -2.31 -2.38
N LEU A 84 15.74 -1.27 -1.55
CA LEU A 84 14.63 -0.33 -1.40
C LEU A 84 14.40 0.44 -2.72
N PRO A 85 13.15 0.55 -3.19
CA PRO A 85 12.83 1.39 -4.33
C PRO A 85 13.06 2.87 -3.98
N GLU A 86 13.23 3.70 -4.99
CA GLU A 86 13.26 5.16 -4.80
C GLU A 86 12.01 5.63 -4.04
N PRO A 87 12.14 6.50 -3.03
CA PRO A 87 10.99 7.01 -2.29
C PRO A 87 9.97 7.69 -3.21
N LEU A 88 8.68 7.57 -2.87
CA LEU A 88 7.65 8.32 -3.58
C LEU A 88 7.87 9.83 -3.37
N PRO A 89 7.56 10.68 -4.38
CA PRO A 89 7.63 12.11 -4.22
C PRO A 89 6.70 12.59 -3.10
N GLU A 90 7.12 13.65 -2.40
CA GLU A 90 6.32 14.27 -1.34
C GLU A 90 4.95 14.70 -1.86
N GLN A 91 3.94 14.60 -0.99
CA GLN A 91 2.61 15.15 -1.24
C GLN A 91 2.70 16.68 -1.30
N GLY A 92 1.99 17.28 -2.24
CA GLY A 92 1.96 18.75 -2.34
C GLY A 92 1.57 19.26 -3.72
N ARG A 93 1.69 18.40 -4.75
CA ARG A 93 1.08 18.64 -6.05
C ARG A 93 -0.16 17.79 -6.22
N TRP A 94 -1.24 18.44 -6.62
CA TRP A 94 -2.42 17.78 -7.14
C TRP A 94 -2.01 16.84 -8.27
N LEU A 95 -2.42 15.57 -8.19
CA LEU A 95 -2.10 14.53 -9.17
C LEU A 95 -2.51 14.89 -10.61
N LEU A 96 -3.44 15.83 -10.76
CA LEU A 96 -3.98 16.30 -12.03
C LEU A 96 -3.52 17.72 -12.40
N GLY A 97 -2.56 18.29 -11.66
CA GLY A 97 -2.15 19.70 -11.81
C GLY A 97 -2.90 20.62 -10.85
N ASP A 98 -2.36 21.84 -10.70
CA ASP A 98 -2.89 22.82 -9.75
C ASP A 98 -4.34 23.20 -10.07
N PRO A 99 -5.22 23.33 -9.07
CA PRO A 99 -6.62 23.68 -9.29
C PRO A 99 -6.71 25.11 -9.82
N ASP A 100 -7.67 25.33 -10.71
CA ASP A 100 -8.00 26.67 -11.22
C ASP A 100 -8.59 27.58 -10.12
N LEU A 101 -9.03 27.02 -8.99
CA LEU A 101 -9.62 27.75 -7.86
C LEU A 101 -9.41 27.02 -6.52
N VAL A 102 -9.03 27.76 -5.49
CA VAL A 102 -9.02 27.34 -4.07
C VAL A 102 -9.91 28.31 -3.30
N LEU A 103 -10.92 27.79 -2.58
CA LEU A 103 -11.90 28.58 -1.81
C LEU A 103 -11.56 28.63 -0.32
#